data_AF-A0A2T6A2T2-F1
#
_entry.id   AF-A0A2T6A2T2-F1
#
_cell.length_a   1.000
_cell.length_b   1.000
_cell.length_c   1.000
_cell.angle_alpha   90.00
_cell.angle_beta   90.00
_cell.angle_gamma   90.00
#
_symmetry.space_group_name_H-M   'P 1'
#
loop_
_entity.id
_entity.type
_entity.pdbx_description
1 polymer ?
#
loop_
_entity_poly.entity_id
_entity_poly.type
_entity_poly.pdbx_seq_one_letter_code
_entity_poly.pdbx_strand_id
1 'polypeptide(L)'
;MLSGETLPSFDGIGSVLFHMATARAFDPSAMREDGFYLGATEGQHVWLIYKPDLDWLKSPEAALTLKRAKEFAATDPEARHLVFAPARYVSQKMLAEQNIPVEFVPLPFALYRIDRS
;
A
#
# COMPACT_ATOMS: atom_id res chain seq x y z
N MET A 1 8.15 -25.90 -16.10
CA MET A 1 7.62 -25.73 -14.73
C MET A 1 8.31 -24.52 -14.14
N LEU A 2 7.61 -23.39 -14.00
CA LEU A 2 8.17 -22.24 -13.28
C LEU A 2 7.91 -22.48 -11.79
N SER A 3 8.97 -22.76 -11.04
CA SER A 3 8.95 -22.79 -9.59
C SER A 3 8.46 -21.42 -9.08
N GLY A 4 7.19 -21.36 -8.72
CA GLY A 4 6.51 -20.15 -8.24
C GLY A 4 6.85 -19.83 -6.79
N GLU A 5 8.14 -19.60 -6.50
CA GLU A 5 8.64 -19.38 -5.14
C GLU A 5 8.81 -17.90 -4.78
N THR A 6 8.52 -16.97 -5.67
CA THR A 6 8.89 -15.56 -5.46
C THR A 6 7.65 -14.66 -5.38
N LEU A 7 7.56 -13.94 -4.25
CA LEU A 7 6.64 -12.83 -4.07
C LEU A 7 6.84 -11.80 -5.21
N PRO A 8 5.75 -11.18 -5.73
CA PRO A 8 5.88 -10.19 -6.79
C PRO A 8 6.76 -9.01 -6.34
N SER A 9 7.45 -8.38 -7.27
CA SER A 9 8.17 -7.14 -6.97
C SER A 9 7.21 -6.01 -6.59
N PHE A 10 7.74 -4.97 -5.95
CA PHE A 10 6.97 -3.82 -5.53
C PHE A 10 6.24 -3.13 -6.70
N ASP A 11 6.92 -2.97 -7.83
CA ASP A 11 6.33 -2.43 -9.08
C ASP A 11 5.29 -3.38 -9.68
N GLY A 12 5.55 -4.69 -9.63
CA GLY A 12 4.67 -5.71 -10.20
C GLY A 12 3.29 -5.69 -9.55
N ILE A 13 3.25 -5.71 -8.21
CA ILE A 13 1.97 -5.60 -7.51
C ILE A 13 1.45 -4.16 -7.48
N GLY A 14 2.34 -3.18 -7.34
CA GLY A 14 1.99 -1.77 -7.27
C GLY A 14 1.25 -1.29 -8.51
N SER A 15 1.66 -1.74 -9.70
CA SER A 15 1.01 -1.39 -10.95
C SER A 15 -0.45 -1.87 -11.01
N VAL A 16 -0.72 -3.10 -10.59
CA VAL A 16 -2.06 -3.69 -10.56
C VAL A 16 -2.94 -2.96 -9.54
N LEU A 17 -2.43 -2.75 -8.33
CA LEU A 17 -3.17 -2.07 -7.26
C LEU A 17 -3.46 -0.61 -7.61
N PHE A 18 -2.50 0.09 -8.19
CA PHE A 18 -2.68 1.47 -8.63
C PHE A 18 -3.78 1.55 -9.70
N HIS A 19 -3.75 0.66 -10.69
CA HIS A 19 -4.78 0.64 -11.73
C HIS A 19 -6.16 0.32 -11.16
N MET A 20 -6.28 -0.67 -10.27
CA MET A 20 -7.55 -1.03 -9.63
C MET A 20 -8.11 0.10 -8.76
N ALA A 21 -7.24 0.84 -8.07
CA ALA A 21 -7.62 1.94 -7.19
C ALA A 21 -8.07 3.20 -7.95
N THR A 22 -7.42 3.47 -9.08
CA THR A 22 -7.51 4.79 -9.74
C THR A 22 -8.09 4.75 -11.15
N ALA A 23 -8.23 3.56 -11.74
CA ALA A 23 -8.52 3.37 -13.16
C ALA A 23 -7.56 4.12 -14.10
N ARG A 24 -6.33 4.45 -13.63
CA ARG A 24 -5.27 5.09 -14.41
C ARG A 24 -4.13 4.14 -14.71
N ALA A 25 -3.32 4.48 -15.70
CA ALA A 25 -2.08 3.78 -15.98
C ALA A 25 -1.06 4.07 -14.87
N PHE A 26 -0.31 3.05 -14.48
CA PHE A 26 0.78 3.18 -13.52
C PHE A 26 2.02 3.78 -14.21
N ASP A 27 2.60 4.81 -13.59
CA ASP A 27 3.85 5.42 -14.03
C ASP A 27 4.98 5.03 -13.08
N PRO A 28 5.89 4.11 -13.47
CA PRO A 28 6.99 3.67 -12.62
C PRO A 28 8.01 4.78 -12.34
N SER A 29 8.04 5.86 -13.12
CA SER A 29 8.96 6.99 -12.87
C SER A 29 8.54 7.85 -11.67
N ALA A 30 7.26 7.83 -11.30
CA ALA A 30 6.73 8.51 -10.12
C ALA A 30 6.82 7.66 -8.84
N MET A 31 7.13 6.36 -8.98
CA MET A 31 7.21 5.39 -7.89
C MET A 31 8.44 5.62 -7.02
N ARG A 32 8.28 5.45 -5.70
CA ARG A 32 9.39 5.43 -4.73
C ARG A 32 9.22 4.26 -3.77
N GLU A 33 9.97 3.19 -4.02
CA GLU A 33 9.90 1.95 -3.23
C GLU A 33 10.29 2.18 -1.75
N ASP A 34 11.39 2.89 -1.48
CA ASP A 34 11.84 3.21 -0.11
C ASP A 34 10.79 3.98 0.71
N GLY A 35 9.96 4.77 0.02
CA GLY A 35 8.89 5.58 0.61
C GLY A 35 7.51 4.93 0.56
N PHE A 36 7.38 3.69 0.08
CA PHE A 36 6.10 3.01 -0.11
C PHE A 36 5.14 3.78 -1.03
N TYR A 37 5.64 4.55 -1.98
CA TYR A 37 4.85 5.47 -2.80
C TYR A 37 4.69 4.93 -4.21
N LEU A 38 3.45 4.80 -4.69
CA LEU A 38 3.15 4.36 -6.06
C LEU A 38 2.94 5.52 -7.01
N GLY A 39 2.42 6.64 -6.53
CA GLY A 39 2.10 7.78 -7.36
C GLY A 39 0.90 8.56 -6.83
N ALA A 40 0.42 9.49 -7.65
CA ALA A 40 -0.78 10.27 -7.38
C ALA A 40 -1.66 10.35 -8.61
N THR A 41 -2.94 10.61 -8.36
CA THR A 41 -3.94 11.04 -9.33
C THR A 41 -4.59 12.34 -8.85
N GLU A 42 -5.55 12.88 -9.59
CA GLU A 42 -6.23 14.14 -9.24
C GLU A 42 -6.82 14.09 -7.81
N GLY A 43 -6.13 14.75 -6.86
CA GLY A 43 -6.53 14.85 -5.46
C GLY A 43 -6.34 13.58 -4.60
N GLN A 44 -5.58 12.59 -5.07
CA GLN A 44 -5.33 11.36 -4.30
C GLN A 44 -3.92 10.80 -4.49
N HIS A 45 -3.22 10.54 -3.39
CA HIS A 45 -1.97 9.79 -3.35
C HIS A 45 -2.22 8.31 -3.10
N VAL A 46 -1.42 7.46 -3.74
CA VAL A 46 -1.47 6.00 -3.57
C VAL A 46 -0.16 5.50 -2.97
N TRP A 47 -0.29 4.78 -1.86
CA TRP A 47 0.78 4.21 -1.08
C TRP A 47 0.63 2.69 -0.99
N LEU A 48 1.74 1.99 -0.95
CA LEU A 48 1.81 0.54 -0.84
C LEU A 48 2.85 0.16 0.20
N ILE A 49 2.43 -0.29 1.38
CA ILE A 49 3.32 -0.85 2.40
C ILE A 49 3.56 -2.32 2.05
N TYR A 50 4.62 -2.58 1.30
CA TYR A 50 4.95 -3.91 0.79
C TYR A 50 6.45 -4.08 0.64
N LYS A 51 6.92 -5.29 0.95
CA LYS A 51 8.22 -5.81 0.55
C LYS A 51 8.03 -7.27 0.14
N PRO A 52 8.79 -7.78 -0.85
CA PRO A 52 8.73 -9.18 -1.25
C PRO A 52 9.41 -10.11 -0.21
N ASP A 53 9.01 -10.00 1.06
CA ASP A 53 9.53 -10.75 2.20
C ASP A 53 8.34 -11.20 3.08
N LEU A 54 8.12 -12.51 3.16
CA LEU A 54 7.00 -13.09 3.91
C LEU A 54 7.10 -12.88 5.42
N ASP A 55 8.29 -12.91 5.99
CA ASP A 55 8.49 -12.72 7.43
C ASP A 55 8.25 -11.25 7.79
N TRP A 56 8.71 -10.31 6.95
CA TRP A 56 8.40 -8.90 7.10
C TRP A 56 6.90 -8.62 6.93
N LEU A 57 6.22 -9.21 5.95
CA LEU A 57 4.78 -9.02 5.72
C LEU A 57 3.90 -9.50 6.88
N LYS A 58 4.37 -10.49 7.66
CA LYS A 58 3.70 -10.96 8.89
C LYS A 58 4.03 -10.11 10.12
N SER A 59 5.10 -9.31 10.02
CA SER A 59 5.56 -8.48 11.12
C SER A 59 4.65 -7.24 11.32
N PRO A 60 4.66 -6.65 12.52
CA PRO A 60 4.00 -5.37 12.77
C PRO A 60 4.53 -4.21 11.90
N GLU A 61 5.74 -4.34 11.34
CA GLU A 61 6.37 -3.28 10.53
C GLU A 61 5.70 -3.07 9.18
N ALA A 62 5.03 -4.10 8.68
CA ALA A 62 4.26 -4.05 7.45
C ALA A 62 2.83 -3.48 7.65
N ALA A 63 2.41 -3.23 8.90
CA ALA A 63 1.10 -2.67 9.17
C ALA A 63 1.08 -1.14 8.98
N LEU A 64 -0.09 -0.61 8.60
CA LEU A 64 -0.35 0.82 8.67
C LEU A 64 -0.48 1.26 10.14
N THR A 65 0.46 2.07 10.60
CA THR A 65 0.47 2.67 11.94
C THR A 65 0.05 4.14 11.92
N LEU A 66 -0.28 4.70 13.09
CA LEU A 66 -0.68 6.10 13.20
C LEU A 66 0.46 7.04 12.80
N LYS A 67 1.69 6.69 13.19
CA LYS A 67 2.88 7.43 12.79
C LYS A 67 2.99 7.49 11.27
N ARG A 68 2.90 6.34 10.60
CA ARG A 68 3.02 6.26 9.15
C ARG A 68 1.87 6.94 8.40
N ALA A 69 0.65 6.83 8.92
CA ALA A 69 -0.50 7.56 8.38
C ALA A 69 -0.29 9.10 8.45
N LYS A 70 0.26 9.61 9.55
CA LYS A 70 0.62 11.03 9.69
C LYS A 70 1.74 11.43 8.73
N GLU A 71 2.76 10.60 8.59
CA GLU A 71 3.88 10.83 7.67
C GLU A 71 3.38 10.94 6.22
N PHE A 72 2.46 10.06 5.79
CA PHE A 72 1.86 10.14 4.47
C PHE A 72 0.98 11.37 4.31
N ALA A 73 0.07 11.65 5.26
CA ALA A 73 -0.79 12.82 5.21
C ALA A 73 -0.04 14.15 5.25
N ALA A 74 1.15 14.19 5.88
CA ALA A 74 1.98 15.39 5.90
C ALA A 74 2.58 15.74 4.53
N THR A 75 2.58 14.80 3.57
CA THR A 75 3.06 15.07 2.21
C THR A 75 2.11 15.95 1.41
N ASP A 76 0.79 15.79 1.61
CA ASP A 76 -0.24 16.67 1.05
C ASP A 76 -1.51 16.60 1.92
N PRO A 77 -1.67 17.50 2.90
CA PRO A 77 -2.79 17.45 3.84
C PRO A 77 -4.18 17.65 3.21
N GLU A 78 -4.24 18.18 1.98
CA GLU A 78 -5.51 18.45 1.27
C GLU A 78 -5.93 17.26 0.39
N ALA A 79 -4.98 16.39 0.04
CA ALA A 79 -5.24 15.21 -0.77
C ALA A 79 -5.68 14.00 0.08
N ARG A 80 -6.37 13.06 -0.58
CA ARG A 80 -6.67 11.76 0.01
C ARG A 80 -5.47 10.82 -0.11
N HIS A 81 -5.17 10.05 0.92
CA HIS A 81 -4.06 9.09 0.92
C HIS A 81 -4.60 7.68 1.00
N LEU A 82 -4.61 6.98 -0.13
CA LEU A 82 -5.00 5.57 -0.19
C LEU A 82 -3.79 4.71 0.12
N VAL A 83 -3.86 3.91 1.19
CA VAL A 83 -2.75 3.10 1.66
C VAL A 83 -3.10 1.62 1.60
N PHE A 84 -2.44 0.92 0.68
CA PHE A 84 -2.45 -0.52 0.61
C PHE A 84 -1.49 -1.09 1.65
N ALA A 85 -1.99 -1.94 2.55
CA ALA A 85 -1.15 -2.60 3.53
C ALA A 85 -1.71 -3.98 3.94
N PRO A 86 -0.85 -4.92 4.37
CA PRO A 86 -1.26 -6.23 4.85
C PRO A 86 -2.13 -6.17 6.10
N ALA A 87 -1.87 -5.19 6.97
CA ALA A 87 -2.61 -5.00 8.21
C ALA A 87 -2.68 -3.51 8.58
N ARG A 88 -3.52 -3.17 9.56
CA ARG A 88 -3.56 -1.84 10.18
C ARG A 88 -3.57 -1.96 11.71
N TYR A 89 -2.85 -1.05 12.36
CA TYR A 89 -2.93 -0.82 13.81
C TYR A 89 -3.65 0.48 14.16
N VAL A 90 -4.17 1.18 13.16
CA VAL A 90 -5.02 2.36 13.33
C VAL A 90 -6.46 2.03 13.03
N SER A 91 -7.39 2.62 13.76
CA SER A 91 -8.82 2.59 13.43
C SER A 91 -9.23 3.83 12.64
N GLN A 92 -10.28 3.72 11.83
CA GLN A 92 -10.83 4.85 11.09
C GLN A 92 -11.26 5.99 12.01
N LYS A 93 -11.79 5.66 13.20
CA LYS A 93 -12.13 6.65 14.24
C LYS A 93 -10.90 7.46 14.67
N MET A 94 -9.77 6.80 14.97
CA MET A 94 -8.53 7.49 15.36
C MET A 94 -7.98 8.41 14.27
N LEU A 95 -8.14 8.03 13.00
CA LEU A 95 -7.74 8.86 11.86
C LEU A 95 -8.65 10.08 11.73
N ALA A 96 -9.97 9.88 11.86
CA ALA A 96 -10.97 10.95 11.80
C ALA A 96 -10.81 11.96 12.96
N GLU A 97 -10.58 11.49 14.19
CA GLU A 97 -10.35 12.36 15.37
C GLU A 97 -9.14 13.28 15.20
N GLN A 98 -8.17 12.89 14.38
CA GLN A 98 -6.96 13.66 14.09
C GLN A 98 -6.99 14.33 12.71
N ASN A 99 -8.14 14.30 12.02
CA ASN A 99 -8.32 14.83 10.66
C ASN A 99 -7.24 14.34 9.68
N ILE A 100 -6.86 13.06 9.76
CA ILE A 100 -5.86 12.45 8.88
C ILE A 100 -6.59 11.89 7.66
N PRO A 101 -6.42 12.44 6.44
CA PRO A 101 -7.11 12.02 5.22
C PRO A 101 -6.54 10.72 4.63
N VAL A 102 -6.34 9.69 5.47
CA VAL A 102 -5.80 8.39 5.09
C VAL A 102 -6.91 7.34 5.05
N GLU A 103 -6.97 6.61 3.95
CA GLU A 103 -7.84 5.46 3.77
C GLU A 103 -7.02 4.17 3.69
N PHE A 104 -7.36 3.20 4.52
CA PHE A 104 -6.70 1.88 4.50
C PHE A 104 -7.41 0.95 3.54
N VAL A 105 -6.65 0.33 2.65
CA VAL A 105 -7.12 -0.75 1.79
C VAL A 105 -6.33 -2.02 2.10
N PRO A 106 -6.99 -3.13 2.51
CA PRO A 106 -6.30 -4.36 2.77
C PRO A 106 -5.70 -4.92 1.48
N LEU A 107 -4.45 -5.38 1.56
CA LEU A 107 -3.86 -6.10 0.45
C LEU A 107 -4.67 -7.37 0.15
N PRO A 108 -5.06 -7.62 -1.11
CA PRO A 108 -5.74 -8.84 -1.49
C PRO A 108 -4.78 -10.02 -1.42
N PHE A 109 -4.61 -10.60 -0.22
CA PHE A 109 -3.71 -11.74 -0.02
C PHE A 109 -4.08 -12.99 -0.81
N ALA A 110 -5.32 -13.06 -1.28
CA ALA A 110 -5.80 -14.13 -2.15
C ALA A 110 -5.00 -14.24 -3.46
N LEU A 111 -4.30 -13.18 -3.90
CA LEU A 111 -3.39 -13.23 -5.05
C LEU A 111 -2.08 -13.98 -4.75
N TYR A 112 -1.70 -14.17 -3.47
CA TYR A 112 -0.48 -14.90 -3.08
C TYR A 112 -0.72 -16.38 -2.74
N ARG A 113 -1.95 -16.88 -2.90
CA ARG A 113 -2.23 -18.31 -2.79
C ARG A 113 -1.79 -19.02 -4.07
N ILE A 114 -0.50 -19.30 -4.18
CA ILE A 114 -0.05 -20.43 -4.98
C ILE A 114 -0.35 -21.67 -4.15
N ASP A 115 -1.29 -22.44 -4.68
CA ASP A 115 -1.69 -23.81 -4.38
C ASP A 115 -0.83 -24.54 -3.33
N ARG A 116 -1.40 -24.80 -2.14
CA ARG A 116 -0.99 -25.96 -1.34
C ARG A 116 -1.78 -27.15 -1.85
N SER A 117 -1.17 -27.94 -2.74
CA SER A 117 -1.53 -29.34 -2.98
C SER A 117 -0.33 -30.22 -2.65
#